data_AF-A0A7S1VKH4-F1
#
_entry.id   AF-A0A7S1VKH4-F1
#
_cell.length_a   1.000
_cell.length_b   1.000
_cell.length_c   1.000
_cell.angle_alpha   90.00
_cell.angle_beta   90.00
_cell.angle_gamma   90.00
#
_symmetry.space_group_name_H-M   'P 1'
#
loop_
_entity.id
_entity.type
_entity.pdbx_description
1 polymer ?
#
loop_
_entity_poly.entity_id
_entity_poly.type
_entity_poly.pdbx_seq_one_letter_code
_entity_poly.pdbx_strand_id
1 'polypeptide(L)'
;LMGVSKAVLQYVVFCHQEESDWPLSEGSRLRARFDEIFSASRYTLALDKIKKFRKEQAATLRQLKAELAALDERKGRAVALRRQVSEASTAVTAIDDEISRAVAKQAELRASLRSLDAQAAAVQDDMARLSATKARLNELRATVRSLERSIDTHYAEDTDQLTTLRASAIAKLEREKRRATTAEAAVATATASRDEAAGRLADARVALGRLEGAREALRSAERRRDEALARLAAEVPAGAHGGGNVRQAAEARLVELRARERDEAASTRAA
;
A
#
# COMPACT_ATOMS: atom_id res chain seq x y z
N LEU A 1 19.57 -50.57 65.84
CA LEU A 1 19.46 -49.44 66.80
C LEU A 1 18.39 -49.79 67.83
N MET A 2 18.64 -49.63 69.12
CA MET A 2 17.74 -50.05 70.23
C MET A 2 16.45 -49.21 70.38
N GLY A 3 15.96 -48.51 69.35
CA GLY A 3 14.68 -47.77 69.40
C GLY A 3 14.58 -46.61 70.41
N VAL A 4 15.63 -46.31 71.17
CA VAL A 4 15.65 -45.31 72.27
C VAL A 4 16.71 -44.25 71.99
N SER A 5 16.45 -42.99 72.41
CA SER A 5 17.36 -41.87 72.18
C SER A 5 18.65 -42.02 73.00
N LYS A 6 19.77 -41.51 72.46
CA LYS A 6 21.09 -41.56 73.12
C LYS A 6 21.05 -40.93 74.51
N ALA A 7 20.35 -39.80 74.65
CA ALA A 7 20.19 -39.10 75.92
C ALA A 7 19.42 -39.91 76.96
N VAL A 8 18.38 -40.66 76.56
CA VAL A 8 17.66 -41.57 77.47
C VAL A 8 18.55 -42.74 77.88
N LEU A 9 19.32 -43.31 76.95
CA LEU A 9 20.27 -44.37 77.30
C LEU A 9 21.35 -43.88 78.27
N GLN A 10 21.85 -42.67 78.10
CA GLN A 10 22.98 -42.14 78.89
C GLN A 10 22.55 -41.58 80.26
N TYR A 11 21.41 -40.89 80.35
CA TYR A 11 20.99 -40.19 81.56
C TYR A 11 19.92 -40.93 82.37
N VAL A 12 19.26 -41.95 81.80
CA VAL A 12 18.15 -42.68 82.45
C VAL A 12 18.46 -44.18 82.60
N VAL A 13 18.90 -44.86 81.53
CA VAL A 13 19.11 -46.32 81.56
C VAL A 13 20.50 -46.72 82.07
N PHE A 14 21.55 -46.03 81.61
CA PHE A 14 22.95 -46.25 81.99
C PHE A 14 23.53 -45.05 82.73
N CYS A 15 22.74 -44.43 83.61
CA CYS A 15 23.22 -43.33 84.44
C CYS A 15 24.40 -43.80 85.31
N HIS A 16 25.50 -43.05 85.29
CA HIS A 16 26.66 -43.36 86.14
C HIS A 16 26.30 -43.13 87.62
N GLN A 17 26.84 -43.95 88.53
CA GLN A 17 26.50 -43.88 89.97
C GLN A 17 26.82 -42.50 90.55
N GLU A 18 27.93 -41.90 90.11
CA GLU A 18 28.37 -40.55 90.49
C GLU A 18 27.49 -39.42 89.93
N GLU A 19 26.65 -39.71 88.93
CA GLU A 19 25.76 -38.72 88.30
C GLU A 19 24.28 -39.00 88.58
N SER A 20 23.96 -39.97 89.45
CA SER A 20 22.59 -40.44 89.72
C SER A 20 21.71 -39.39 90.42
N ASP A 21 22.33 -38.41 91.05
CA ASP A 21 21.69 -37.27 91.72
C ASP A 21 21.36 -36.11 90.76
N TRP A 22 21.60 -36.25 89.45
CA TRP A 22 21.32 -35.20 88.48
C TRP A 22 19.90 -34.63 88.51
N PRO A 23 18.82 -35.35 88.88
CA PRO A 23 17.49 -34.77 89.03
C PRO A 23 17.41 -33.70 90.14
N LEU A 24 18.36 -33.71 91.08
CA LEU A 24 18.50 -32.75 92.18
C LEU A 24 19.56 -31.68 91.90
N SER A 25 20.21 -31.72 90.73
CA SER A 25 21.23 -30.74 90.35
C SER A 25 20.64 -29.34 90.10
N GLU A 26 21.51 -28.32 90.10
CA GLU A 26 21.14 -26.94 89.83
C GLU A 26 20.33 -26.78 88.53
N GLY A 27 19.41 -25.81 88.52
CA GLY A 27 18.40 -25.67 87.47
C GLY A 27 18.94 -25.55 86.04
N SER A 28 20.18 -25.08 85.83
CA SER A 28 20.78 -25.02 84.49
C SER A 28 21.18 -26.41 83.97
N ARG A 29 21.80 -27.25 84.82
CA ARG A 29 22.28 -28.59 84.49
C ARG A 29 21.11 -29.56 84.34
N LEU A 30 20.11 -29.43 85.20
CA LEU A 30 18.84 -30.16 85.12
C LEU A 30 18.11 -29.87 83.80
N ARG A 31 17.99 -28.57 83.44
CA ARG A 31 17.33 -28.15 82.20
C ARG A 31 18.06 -28.62 80.95
N ALA A 32 19.40 -28.61 80.95
CA ALA A 32 20.19 -29.11 79.83
C ALA A 32 19.97 -30.62 79.60
N ARG A 33 19.96 -31.44 80.66
CA ARG A 33 19.67 -32.88 80.54
C ARG A 33 18.23 -33.14 80.08
N PHE A 34 17.25 -32.36 80.57
CA PHE A 34 15.87 -32.43 80.08
C PHE A 34 15.74 -32.05 78.60
N ASP A 35 16.40 -30.98 78.16
CA ASP A 35 16.37 -30.55 76.77
C ASP A 35 17.02 -31.59 75.84
N GLU A 36 18.03 -32.33 76.30
CA GLU A 36 18.67 -33.40 75.52
C GLU A 36 17.82 -34.68 75.48
N ILE A 37 17.22 -35.06 76.61
CA ILE A 37 16.28 -36.20 76.71
C ILE A 37 15.07 -35.98 75.80
N PHE A 38 14.47 -34.79 75.84
CA PHE A 38 13.30 -34.45 75.03
C PHE A 38 13.65 -33.87 73.66
N SER A 39 14.94 -33.64 73.37
CA SER A 39 15.41 -33.02 72.12
C SER A 39 14.71 -31.71 71.77
N ALA A 40 14.30 -30.93 72.78
CA ALA A 40 13.45 -29.74 72.60
C ALA A 40 14.09 -28.68 71.68
N SER A 41 15.41 -28.49 71.78
CA SER A 41 16.19 -27.57 70.94
C SER A 41 16.18 -27.93 69.45
N ARG A 42 16.00 -29.22 69.13
CA ARG A 42 15.94 -29.70 67.74
C ARG A 42 14.61 -29.32 67.10
N TYR A 43 13.53 -29.39 67.87
CA TYR A 43 12.18 -29.00 67.44
C TYR A 43 12.06 -27.48 67.27
N THR A 44 12.60 -26.67 68.18
CA THR A 44 12.57 -25.20 68.06
C THR A 44 13.34 -24.73 66.83
N LEU A 45 14.54 -25.26 66.59
CA LEU A 45 15.35 -24.94 65.41
C LEU A 45 14.66 -25.36 64.10
N ALA A 46 14.00 -26.53 64.07
CA ALA A 46 13.22 -26.98 62.93
C ALA A 46 12.04 -26.05 62.65
N LEU A 47 11.33 -25.63 63.70
CA LEU A 47 10.17 -24.75 63.60
C LEU A 47 10.57 -23.35 63.12
N ASP A 48 11.71 -22.82 63.54
CA ASP A 48 12.25 -21.56 63.04
C ASP A 48 12.69 -21.65 61.58
N LYS A 49 13.30 -22.77 61.16
CA LYS A 49 13.59 -23.03 59.75
C LYS A 49 12.32 -23.08 58.91
N ILE A 50 11.26 -23.74 59.39
CA ILE A 50 9.95 -23.79 58.70
C ILE A 50 9.35 -22.39 58.59
N LYS A 51 9.38 -21.59 59.65
CA LYS A 51 8.89 -20.20 59.62
C LYS A 51 9.66 -19.36 58.60
N LYS A 52 10.99 -19.46 58.59
CA LYS A 52 11.86 -18.74 57.65
C LYS A 52 11.53 -19.15 56.21
N PHE A 53 11.48 -20.45 55.94
CA PHE A 53 11.11 -20.99 54.63
C PHE A 53 9.73 -20.52 54.17
N ARG A 54 8.73 -20.52 55.06
CA ARG A 54 7.38 -20.01 54.74
C ARG A 54 7.42 -18.53 54.35
N LYS A 55 8.21 -17.72 55.05
CA LYS A 55 8.35 -16.28 54.75
C LYS A 55 9.03 -16.05 53.40
N GLU A 56 10.10 -16.79 53.12
CA GLU A 56 10.80 -16.74 51.83
C GLU A 56 9.87 -17.15 50.69
N GLN A 57 9.18 -18.28 50.81
CA GLN A 57 8.22 -18.74 49.80
C GLN A 57 7.08 -17.74 49.57
N ALA A 58 6.56 -17.12 50.63
CA ALA A 58 5.53 -16.09 50.50
C ALA A 58 6.05 -14.83 49.77
N ALA A 59 7.32 -14.47 49.93
CA ALA A 59 7.94 -13.37 49.20
C ALA A 59 8.12 -13.74 47.71
N THR A 60 8.66 -14.92 47.41
CA THR A 60 8.81 -15.44 46.04
C THR A 60 7.47 -15.50 45.32
N LEU A 61 6.42 -15.99 45.99
CA LEU A 61 5.08 -16.11 45.40
C LEU A 61 4.47 -14.74 45.06
N ARG A 62 4.73 -13.71 45.89
CA ARG A 62 4.32 -12.33 45.57
C ARG A 62 5.07 -11.78 44.36
N GLN A 63 6.37 -12.02 44.29
CA GLN A 63 7.19 -11.58 43.16
C GLN A 63 6.73 -12.25 41.85
N LEU A 64 6.58 -13.58 41.86
CA LEU A 64 6.10 -14.34 40.70
C LEU A 64 4.71 -13.89 40.23
N LYS A 65 3.80 -13.56 41.17
CA LYS A 65 2.48 -13.00 40.82
C LYS A 65 2.58 -11.64 40.13
N ALA A 66 3.46 -10.77 40.61
CA ALA A 66 3.69 -9.47 39.99
C ALA A 66 4.31 -9.62 38.59
N GLU A 67 5.28 -10.52 38.44
CA GLU A 67 5.91 -10.83 37.15
C GLU A 67 4.90 -11.42 36.16
N LEU A 68 4.05 -12.34 36.61
CA LEU A 68 2.98 -12.93 35.78
C LEU A 68 2.01 -11.85 35.27
N ALA A 69 1.55 -10.95 36.14
CA ALA A 69 0.65 -9.86 35.75
C ALA A 69 1.30 -8.93 34.72
N ALA A 70 2.58 -8.58 34.90
CA ALA A 70 3.32 -7.77 33.94
C ALA A 70 3.51 -8.48 32.59
N LEU A 71 3.75 -9.80 32.60
CA LEU A 71 3.86 -10.62 31.41
C LEU A 71 2.53 -10.73 30.65
N ASP A 72 1.41 -10.90 31.36
CA ASP A 72 0.08 -10.93 30.75
C ASP A 72 -0.28 -9.59 30.08
N GLU A 73 0.02 -8.47 30.73
CA GLU A 73 -0.19 -7.14 30.13
C GLU A 73 0.68 -6.94 28.87
N ARG A 74 1.95 -7.36 28.92
CA ARG A 74 2.86 -7.33 27.75
C ARG A 74 2.35 -8.22 26.62
N LYS A 75 1.84 -9.42 26.93
CA LYS A 75 1.23 -10.33 25.96
C LYS A 75 -0.01 -9.70 25.32
N GLY A 76 -0.89 -9.09 26.12
CA GLY A 76 -2.07 -8.37 25.64
C GLY A 76 -1.71 -7.27 24.64
N ARG A 77 -0.73 -6.41 25.00
CA ARG A 77 -0.20 -5.37 24.09
C ARG A 77 0.37 -5.95 22.80
N ALA A 78 1.17 -7.02 22.89
CA ALA A 78 1.77 -7.65 21.73
C ALA A 78 0.71 -8.23 20.77
N VAL A 79 -0.35 -8.83 21.30
CA VAL A 79 -1.48 -9.35 20.51
C VAL A 79 -2.23 -8.21 19.83
N ALA A 80 -2.53 -7.13 20.56
CA ALA A 80 -3.22 -5.96 20.00
C ALA A 80 -2.40 -5.33 18.86
N LEU A 81 -1.10 -5.16 19.05
CA LEU A 81 -0.22 -4.60 18.02
C LEU A 81 -0.11 -5.53 16.80
N ARG A 82 0.00 -6.85 16.99
CA ARG A 82 -0.03 -7.81 15.88
C ARG A 82 -1.33 -7.72 15.08
N ARG A 83 -2.46 -7.51 15.74
CA ARG A 83 -3.75 -7.31 15.08
C ARG A 83 -3.74 -6.05 14.23
N GLN A 84 -3.27 -4.92 14.78
CA GLN A 84 -3.15 -3.65 14.05
C GLN A 84 -2.23 -3.77 12.83
N VAL A 85 -1.07 -4.45 12.97
CA VAL A 85 -0.15 -4.69 11.85
C VAL A 85 -0.82 -5.53 10.76
N SER A 86 -1.58 -6.56 11.15
CA SER A 86 -2.32 -7.39 10.20
C SER A 86 -3.39 -6.59 9.45
N GLU A 87 -4.20 -5.81 10.16
CA GLU A 87 -5.24 -4.94 9.59
C GLU A 87 -4.63 -3.91 8.63
N ALA A 88 -3.56 -3.24 9.05
CA ALA A 88 -2.83 -2.29 8.21
C ALA A 88 -2.25 -2.97 6.96
N SER A 89 -1.67 -4.17 7.11
CA SER A 89 -1.13 -4.94 6.00
C SER A 89 -2.20 -5.32 4.96
N THR A 90 -3.40 -5.69 5.40
CA THR A 90 -4.53 -5.96 4.50
C THR A 90 -5.04 -4.70 3.80
N ALA A 91 -5.03 -3.56 4.50
CA ALA A 91 -5.40 -2.29 3.89
C ALA A 91 -4.37 -1.85 2.83
N VAL A 92 -3.07 -2.11 3.06
CA VAL A 92 -2.01 -1.84 2.07
C VAL A 92 -2.28 -2.62 0.78
N THR A 93 -2.50 -3.92 0.88
CA THR A 93 -2.72 -4.77 -0.30
C THR A 93 -3.97 -4.34 -1.08
N ALA A 94 -5.02 -3.89 -0.38
CA ALA A 94 -6.23 -3.39 -1.05
C ALA A 94 -5.98 -2.08 -1.82
N ILE A 95 -5.17 -1.17 -1.27
CA ILE A 95 -4.81 0.08 -1.93
C ILE A 95 -3.89 -0.19 -3.14
N ASP A 96 -2.91 -1.08 -3.01
CA ASP A 96 -2.05 -1.51 -4.12
C ASP A 96 -2.87 -2.04 -5.31
N ASP A 97 -3.91 -2.84 -5.03
CA ASP A 97 -4.82 -3.36 -6.05
C ASP A 97 -5.65 -2.23 -6.70
N GLU A 98 -6.09 -1.23 -5.94
CA GLU A 98 -6.77 -0.05 -6.48
C GLU A 98 -5.86 0.79 -7.38
N ILE A 99 -4.61 1.02 -6.97
CA ILE A 99 -3.61 1.74 -7.76
C ILE A 99 -3.35 1.00 -9.07
N SER A 100 -3.16 -0.32 -9.01
CA SER A 100 -2.92 -1.16 -10.19
C SER A 100 -4.08 -1.06 -11.19
N ARG A 101 -5.32 -1.12 -10.70
CA ARG A 101 -6.53 -0.93 -11.54
C ARG A 101 -6.59 0.47 -12.15
N ALA A 102 -6.27 1.51 -11.39
CA ALA A 102 -6.27 2.89 -11.88
C ALA A 102 -5.21 3.11 -12.97
N VAL A 103 -4.01 2.55 -12.80
CA VAL A 103 -2.91 2.61 -13.79
C VAL A 103 -3.31 1.89 -15.08
N ALA A 104 -3.90 0.71 -14.99
CA ALA A 104 -4.39 -0.02 -16.17
C ALA A 104 -5.44 0.81 -16.94
N LYS A 105 -6.40 1.42 -16.22
CA LYS A 105 -7.42 2.27 -16.85
C LYS A 105 -6.82 3.52 -17.49
N GLN A 106 -5.81 4.11 -16.86
CA GLN A 106 -5.07 5.25 -17.41
C GLN A 106 -4.36 4.89 -18.72
N ALA A 107 -3.74 3.71 -18.80
CA ALA A 107 -3.09 3.24 -20.02
C ALA A 107 -4.10 3.04 -21.17
N GLU A 108 -5.26 2.45 -20.88
CA GLU A 108 -6.36 2.28 -21.84
C GLU A 108 -6.89 3.63 -22.36
N LEU A 109 -7.12 4.58 -21.46
CA LEU A 109 -7.55 5.94 -21.83
C LEU A 109 -6.51 6.66 -22.68
N ARG A 110 -5.21 6.55 -22.35
CA ARG A 110 -4.13 7.13 -23.15
C ARG A 110 -4.02 6.51 -24.54
N ALA A 111 -4.25 5.21 -24.67
CA ALA A 111 -4.31 4.55 -25.98
C ALA A 111 -5.49 5.07 -26.82
N SER A 112 -6.66 5.22 -26.19
CA SER A 112 -7.84 5.79 -26.83
C SER A 112 -7.61 7.25 -27.28
N LEU A 113 -6.98 8.05 -26.43
CA LEU A 113 -6.65 9.45 -26.71
C LEU A 113 -5.71 9.58 -27.92
N ARG A 114 -4.67 8.73 -27.99
CA ARG A 114 -3.78 8.65 -29.15
C ARG A 114 -4.51 8.29 -30.45
N SER A 115 -5.48 7.37 -30.38
CA SER A 115 -6.31 7.02 -31.54
C SER A 115 -7.16 8.19 -32.01
N LEU A 116 -7.79 8.92 -31.08
CA LEU A 116 -8.60 10.09 -31.41
C LEU A 116 -7.75 11.25 -31.97
N ASP A 117 -6.57 11.50 -31.41
CA ASP A 117 -5.65 12.52 -31.94
C ASP A 117 -5.20 12.18 -33.39
N ALA A 118 -4.95 10.90 -33.68
CA ALA A 118 -4.64 10.44 -35.04
C ALA A 118 -5.82 10.65 -36.00
N GLN A 119 -7.05 10.37 -35.56
CA GLN A 119 -8.26 10.64 -36.34
C GLN A 119 -8.43 12.15 -36.59
N ALA A 120 -8.21 12.99 -35.58
CA ALA A 120 -8.29 14.44 -35.73
C ALA A 120 -7.25 14.98 -36.73
N ALA A 121 -6.03 14.45 -36.71
CA ALA A 121 -4.99 14.80 -37.67
C ALA A 121 -5.37 14.41 -39.11
N ALA A 122 -5.96 13.23 -39.31
CA ALA A 122 -6.46 12.81 -40.62
C ALA A 122 -7.54 13.76 -41.16
N VAL A 123 -8.48 14.18 -40.30
CA VAL A 123 -9.51 15.15 -40.70
C VAL A 123 -8.91 16.51 -41.06
N GLN A 124 -7.86 16.95 -40.37
CA GLN A 124 -7.16 18.21 -40.72
C GLN A 124 -6.52 18.12 -42.12
N ASP A 125 -5.91 17.00 -42.48
CA ASP A 125 -5.37 16.78 -43.83
C ASP A 125 -6.49 16.84 -44.88
N ASP A 126 -7.62 16.18 -44.63
CA ASP A 126 -8.78 16.21 -45.53
C ASP A 126 -9.35 17.62 -45.70
N MET A 127 -9.42 18.42 -44.64
CA MET A 127 -9.85 19.82 -44.72
C MET A 127 -8.89 20.67 -45.56
N ALA A 128 -7.57 20.47 -45.41
CA ALA A 128 -6.56 21.17 -46.21
C ALA A 128 -6.69 20.81 -47.71
N ARG A 129 -6.92 19.52 -48.02
CA ARG A 129 -7.20 19.04 -49.39
C ARG A 129 -8.47 19.67 -49.97
N LEU A 130 -9.54 19.78 -49.17
CA LEU A 130 -10.76 20.44 -49.62
C LEU A 130 -10.53 21.93 -49.91
N SER A 131 -9.83 22.64 -49.03
CA SER A 131 -9.48 24.05 -49.24
C SER A 131 -8.74 24.24 -50.58
N ALA A 132 -7.72 23.41 -50.82
CA ALA A 132 -6.93 23.46 -52.06
C ALA A 132 -7.78 23.17 -53.31
N THR A 133 -8.68 22.17 -53.26
CA THR A 133 -9.58 21.86 -54.37
C THR A 133 -10.61 22.96 -54.62
N LYS A 134 -11.16 23.60 -53.58
CA LYS A 134 -12.05 24.77 -53.72
C LYS A 134 -11.34 25.97 -54.34
N ALA A 135 -10.11 26.26 -53.92
CA ALA A 135 -9.31 27.33 -54.51
C ALA A 135 -9.10 27.09 -56.02
N ARG A 136 -8.72 25.87 -56.39
CA ARG A 136 -8.54 25.46 -57.80
C ARG A 136 -9.84 25.56 -58.61
N LEU A 137 -10.98 25.20 -58.03
CA LEU A 137 -12.28 25.37 -58.67
C LEU A 137 -12.59 26.85 -58.94
N ASN A 138 -12.29 27.74 -58.00
CA ASN A 138 -12.52 29.18 -58.16
C ASN A 138 -11.61 29.79 -59.23
N GLU A 139 -10.35 29.34 -59.31
CA GLU A 139 -9.43 29.71 -60.37
C GLU A 139 -9.96 29.26 -61.74
N LEU A 140 -10.40 28.00 -61.88
CA LEU A 140 -11.00 27.49 -63.11
C LEU A 140 -12.27 28.26 -63.51
N ARG A 141 -13.10 28.67 -62.55
CA ARG A 141 -14.27 29.53 -62.80
C ARG A 141 -13.85 30.92 -63.30
N ALA A 142 -12.75 31.48 -62.81
CA ALA A 142 -12.24 32.75 -63.27
C ALA A 142 -11.70 32.65 -64.71
N THR A 143 -10.98 31.57 -65.04
CA THR A 143 -10.46 31.36 -66.39
C THR A 143 -11.58 31.14 -67.41
N VAL A 144 -12.61 30.35 -67.07
CA VAL A 144 -13.79 30.18 -67.93
C VAL A 144 -14.48 31.51 -68.21
N ARG A 145 -14.73 32.34 -67.17
CA ARG A 145 -15.34 33.67 -67.35
C ARG A 145 -14.48 34.61 -68.19
N SER A 146 -13.16 34.52 -68.10
CA SER A 146 -12.23 35.30 -68.92
C SER A 146 -12.31 34.87 -70.38
N LEU A 147 -12.32 33.56 -70.65
CA LEU A 147 -12.50 33.00 -71.99
C LEU A 147 -13.85 33.40 -72.60
N GLU A 148 -14.94 33.33 -71.82
CA GLU A 148 -16.27 33.80 -72.25
C GLU A 148 -16.23 35.27 -72.71
N ARG A 149 -15.63 36.16 -71.91
CA ARG A 149 -15.50 37.58 -72.29
C ARG A 149 -14.62 37.79 -73.52
N SER A 150 -13.50 37.07 -73.65
CA SER A 150 -12.63 37.18 -74.82
C SER A 150 -13.31 36.71 -76.11
N ILE A 151 -14.20 35.72 -76.02
CA ILE A 151 -15.01 35.27 -77.15
C ILE A 151 -16.07 36.32 -77.51
N ASP A 152 -16.77 36.88 -76.53
CA ASP A 152 -17.79 37.91 -76.75
C ASP A 152 -17.20 39.21 -77.33
N THR A 153 -15.92 39.50 -77.06
CA THR A 153 -15.27 40.74 -77.51
C THR A 153 -14.52 40.63 -78.83
N HIS A 154 -14.09 39.45 -79.29
CA HIS A 154 -13.07 39.43 -80.34
C HIS A 154 -13.23 38.61 -81.62
N TYR A 155 -14.14 37.64 -81.79
CA TYR A 155 -14.21 36.93 -83.08
C TYR A 155 -15.62 36.43 -83.41
N ALA A 156 -16.21 36.98 -84.48
CA ALA A 156 -17.47 36.51 -85.06
C ALA A 156 -17.27 35.44 -86.17
N GLU A 157 -16.02 35.15 -86.59
CA GLU A 157 -15.79 34.46 -87.87
C GLU A 157 -15.06 33.11 -87.78
N ASP A 158 -14.52 32.68 -86.63
CA ASP A 158 -13.89 31.35 -86.46
C ASP A 158 -14.54 30.56 -85.30
N THR A 159 -15.75 30.07 -85.55
CA THR A 159 -16.71 29.66 -84.50
C THR A 159 -16.56 28.20 -84.03
N ASP A 160 -16.03 27.29 -84.84
CA ASP A 160 -16.07 25.85 -84.53
C ASP A 160 -14.99 25.39 -83.52
N GLN A 161 -13.76 25.89 -83.62
CA GLN A 161 -12.70 25.51 -82.66
C GLN A 161 -12.96 26.11 -81.27
N LEU A 162 -13.48 27.33 -81.20
CA LEU A 162 -13.83 28.03 -79.97
C LEU A 162 -15.06 27.43 -79.29
N THR A 163 -16.09 27.05 -80.05
CA THR A 163 -17.25 26.33 -79.49
C THR A 163 -16.87 24.96 -78.97
N THR A 164 -15.94 24.25 -79.63
CA THR A 164 -15.42 22.96 -79.16
C THR A 164 -14.60 23.11 -77.87
N LEU A 165 -13.73 24.12 -77.80
CA LEU A 165 -12.98 24.48 -76.58
C LEU A 165 -13.93 24.86 -75.43
N ARG A 166 -14.97 25.66 -75.71
CA ARG A 166 -16.03 26.03 -74.74
C ARG A 166 -16.80 24.81 -74.24
N ALA A 167 -17.25 23.94 -75.12
CA ALA A 167 -17.94 22.71 -74.74
C ALA A 167 -17.04 21.83 -73.84
N SER A 168 -15.75 21.72 -74.17
CA SER A 168 -14.78 20.98 -73.34
C SER A 168 -14.53 21.65 -71.98
N ALA A 169 -14.53 22.99 -71.93
CA ALA A 169 -14.34 23.77 -70.70
C ALA A 169 -15.57 23.70 -69.79
N ILE A 170 -16.78 23.80 -70.36
CA ILE A 170 -18.06 23.61 -69.64
C ILE A 170 -18.16 22.18 -69.11
N ALA A 171 -17.80 21.17 -69.90
CA ALA A 171 -17.78 19.78 -69.45
C ALA A 171 -16.78 19.55 -68.30
N LYS A 172 -15.59 20.18 -68.36
CA LYS A 172 -14.63 20.18 -67.24
C LYS A 172 -15.18 20.90 -66.00
N LEU A 173 -15.86 22.03 -66.18
CA LEU A 173 -16.49 22.79 -65.10
C LEU A 173 -17.59 21.98 -64.40
N GLU A 174 -18.48 21.35 -65.16
CA GLU A 174 -19.54 20.45 -64.67
C GLU A 174 -18.94 19.29 -63.87
N ARG A 175 -17.89 18.64 -64.39
CA ARG A 175 -17.20 17.54 -63.72
C ARG A 175 -16.55 17.98 -62.41
N GLU A 176 -15.87 19.12 -62.39
CA GLU A 176 -15.26 19.68 -61.19
C GLU A 176 -16.30 20.21 -60.19
N LYS A 177 -17.44 20.74 -60.66
CA LYS A 177 -18.56 21.16 -59.79
C LYS A 177 -19.19 19.96 -59.09
N ARG A 178 -19.40 18.84 -59.79
CA ARG A 178 -19.88 17.57 -59.20
C ARG A 178 -18.89 17.03 -58.16
N ARG A 179 -17.58 17.06 -58.49
CA ARG A 179 -16.51 16.68 -57.55
C ARG A 179 -16.50 17.58 -56.31
N ALA A 180 -16.67 18.89 -56.48
CA ALA A 180 -16.74 19.84 -55.37
C ALA A 180 -17.95 19.57 -54.48
N THR A 181 -19.14 19.34 -55.04
CA THR A 181 -20.33 19.02 -54.23
C THR A 181 -20.18 17.70 -53.46
N THR A 182 -19.59 16.67 -54.06
CA THR A 182 -19.32 15.41 -53.35
C THR A 182 -18.25 15.57 -52.27
N ALA A 183 -17.22 16.38 -52.52
CA ALA A 183 -16.18 16.68 -51.54
C ALA A 183 -16.70 17.56 -50.39
N GLU A 184 -17.60 18.50 -50.67
CA GLU A 184 -18.28 19.32 -49.65
C GLU A 184 -19.16 18.47 -48.74
N ALA A 185 -19.94 17.54 -49.30
CA ALA A 185 -20.73 16.60 -48.52
C ALA A 185 -19.84 15.70 -47.64
N ALA A 186 -18.73 15.18 -48.19
CA ALA A 186 -17.78 14.36 -47.46
C ALA A 186 -17.07 15.12 -46.32
N VAL A 187 -16.75 16.40 -46.52
CA VAL A 187 -16.18 17.22 -45.45
C VAL A 187 -17.20 17.60 -44.41
N ALA A 188 -18.46 17.88 -44.77
CA ALA A 188 -19.50 18.12 -43.78
C ALA A 188 -19.64 16.94 -42.80
N THR A 189 -19.66 15.71 -43.32
CA THR A 189 -19.64 14.49 -42.49
C THR A 189 -18.35 14.33 -41.70
N ALA A 190 -17.18 14.60 -42.30
CA ALA A 190 -15.90 14.52 -41.59
C ALA A 190 -15.77 15.58 -40.48
N THR A 191 -16.29 16.79 -40.67
CA THR A 191 -16.30 17.85 -39.64
C THR A 191 -17.24 17.51 -38.49
N ALA A 192 -18.41 16.93 -38.77
CA ALA A 192 -19.31 16.46 -37.72
C ALA A 192 -18.65 15.32 -36.90
N SER A 193 -18.00 14.37 -37.58
CA SER A 193 -17.20 13.32 -36.94
C SER A 193 -16.04 13.88 -36.10
N ARG A 194 -15.38 14.96 -36.55
CA ARG A 194 -14.31 15.64 -35.82
C ARG A 194 -14.82 16.25 -34.53
N ASP A 195 -15.92 16.99 -34.59
CA ASP A 195 -16.45 17.68 -33.42
C ASP A 195 -16.94 16.67 -32.37
N GLU A 196 -17.50 15.55 -32.81
CA GLU A 196 -17.86 14.44 -31.93
C GLU A 196 -16.63 13.77 -31.31
N ALA A 197 -15.57 13.51 -32.08
CA ALA A 197 -14.32 12.96 -31.57
C ALA A 197 -13.61 13.94 -30.61
N ALA A 198 -13.60 15.24 -30.92
CA ALA A 198 -13.04 16.28 -30.08
C ALA A 198 -13.77 16.40 -28.73
N GLY A 199 -15.10 16.27 -28.74
CA GLY A 199 -15.91 16.17 -27.52
C GLY A 199 -15.50 14.96 -26.67
N ARG A 200 -15.44 13.76 -27.27
CA ARG A 200 -14.99 12.53 -26.58
C ARG A 200 -13.57 12.66 -26.02
N LEU A 201 -12.66 13.32 -26.74
CA LEU A 201 -11.28 13.57 -26.32
C LEU A 201 -11.24 14.51 -25.10
N ALA A 202 -12.05 15.58 -25.10
CA ALA A 202 -12.15 16.51 -23.99
C ALA A 202 -12.66 15.81 -22.72
N ASP A 203 -13.70 14.98 -22.84
CA ASP A 203 -14.25 14.20 -21.73
C ASP A 203 -13.21 13.21 -21.18
N ALA A 204 -12.49 12.50 -22.08
CA ALA A 204 -11.43 11.58 -21.69
C ALA A 204 -10.28 12.28 -20.96
N ARG A 205 -9.90 13.50 -21.37
CA ARG A 205 -8.87 14.32 -20.68
C ARG A 205 -9.30 14.72 -19.28
N VAL A 206 -10.56 15.13 -19.11
CA VAL A 206 -11.11 15.48 -17.79
C VAL A 206 -11.13 14.24 -16.88
N ALA A 207 -11.57 13.09 -17.41
CA ALA A 207 -11.58 11.83 -16.67
C ALA A 207 -10.16 11.40 -16.26
N LEU A 208 -9.19 11.51 -17.16
CA LEU A 208 -7.78 11.23 -16.88
C LEU A 208 -7.23 12.12 -15.77
N GLY A 209 -7.49 13.43 -15.83
CA GLY A 209 -7.04 14.37 -14.78
C GLY A 209 -7.63 14.05 -13.41
N ARG A 210 -8.91 13.65 -13.35
CA ARG A 210 -9.55 13.19 -12.10
C ARG A 210 -8.88 11.93 -11.53
N LEU A 211 -8.58 10.96 -12.38
CA LEU A 211 -7.91 9.72 -11.97
C LEU A 211 -6.46 9.97 -11.54
N GLU A 212 -5.72 10.84 -12.23
CA GLU A 212 -4.36 11.24 -11.85
C GLU A 212 -4.34 11.95 -10.49
N GLY A 213 -5.29 12.84 -10.23
CA GLY A 213 -5.48 13.49 -8.93
C GLY A 213 -5.82 12.50 -7.81
N ALA A 214 -6.74 11.56 -8.08
CA ALA A 214 -7.08 10.51 -7.13
C ALA A 214 -5.89 9.59 -6.80
N ARG A 215 -5.10 9.22 -7.81
CA ARG A 215 -3.86 8.43 -7.64
C ARG A 215 -2.84 9.15 -6.76
N GLU A 216 -2.61 10.44 -6.98
CA GLU A 216 -1.65 11.21 -6.18
C GLU A 216 -2.12 11.37 -4.73
N ALA A 217 -3.43 11.57 -4.52
CA ALA A 217 -4.04 11.62 -3.20
C ALA A 217 -3.85 10.30 -2.43
N LEU A 218 -4.11 9.15 -3.08
CA LEU A 218 -3.88 7.81 -2.52
C LEU A 218 -2.40 7.61 -2.15
N ARG A 219 -1.46 7.93 -3.05
CA ARG A 219 -0.01 7.87 -2.77
C ARG A 219 0.41 8.74 -1.59
N SER A 220 -0.21 9.91 -1.43
CA SER A 220 0.06 10.78 -0.27
C SER A 220 -0.45 10.18 1.05
N ALA A 221 -1.52 9.38 0.99
CA ALA A 221 -2.09 8.69 2.13
C ALA A 221 -1.23 7.47 2.51
N GLU A 222 -0.72 6.73 1.53
CA GLU A 222 0.22 5.62 1.74
C GLU A 222 1.51 6.09 2.42
N ARG A 223 2.12 7.18 1.93
CA ARG A 223 3.32 7.76 2.58
C ARG A 223 3.06 8.13 4.03
N ARG A 224 1.93 8.77 4.32
CA ARG A 224 1.53 9.12 5.71
C ARG A 224 1.31 7.87 6.58
N ARG A 225 0.71 6.81 6.02
CA ARG A 225 0.52 5.53 6.72
C ARG A 225 1.86 4.86 7.00
N ASP A 226 2.77 4.81 6.03
CA ASP A 226 4.05 4.13 6.16
C ASP A 226 4.96 4.86 7.17
N GLU A 227 4.90 6.19 7.21
CA GLU A 227 5.51 6.97 8.29
C GLU A 227 4.93 6.63 9.67
N ALA A 228 3.60 6.45 9.77
CA ALA A 228 2.95 6.05 11.02
C ALA A 228 3.36 4.62 11.44
N LEU A 229 3.43 3.68 10.51
CA LEU A 229 3.91 2.31 10.75
C LEU A 229 5.37 2.30 11.20
N ALA A 230 6.23 3.14 10.59
CA ALA A 230 7.62 3.27 10.99
C ALA A 230 7.76 3.83 12.42
N ARG A 231 6.93 4.81 12.80
CA ARG A 231 6.89 5.33 14.18
C ARG A 231 6.45 4.26 15.18
N LEU A 232 5.37 3.53 14.89
CA LEU A 232 4.88 2.42 15.71
C LEU A 232 5.93 1.31 15.86
N ALA A 233 6.65 0.98 14.78
CA ALA A 233 7.72 -0.01 14.82
C ALA A 233 8.91 0.44 15.71
N ALA A 234 9.21 1.73 15.75
CA ALA A 234 10.26 2.30 16.59
C ALA A 234 9.90 2.27 18.09
N GLU A 235 8.61 2.35 18.43
CA GLU A 235 8.12 2.29 19.82
C GLU A 235 8.15 0.87 20.42
N VAL A 236 8.32 -0.19 19.61
CA VAL A 236 8.40 -1.58 20.10
C VAL A 236 9.81 -1.89 20.65
N PRO A 237 9.97 -2.18 21.95
CA PRO A 237 11.27 -2.48 22.53
C PRO A 237 11.84 -3.80 22.01
N ALA A 238 13.12 -3.81 21.62
CA ALA A 238 13.82 -4.97 21.04
C ALA A 238 13.93 -6.21 21.98
N GLY A 239 13.65 -6.05 23.27
CA GLY A 239 13.83 -7.09 24.30
C GLY A 239 12.58 -7.92 24.69
N ALA A 240 11.40 -7.64 24.12
CA ALA A 240 10.22 -8.47 24.41
C ALA A 240 10.37 -9.84 23.72
N HIS A 241 10.26 -10.95 24.45
CA HIS A 241 10.30 -12.30 23.86
C HIS A 241 9.20 -12.40 22.78
N GLY A 242 9.60 -12.45 21.50
CA GLY A 242 8.72 -12.45 20.33
C GLY A 242 8.55 -11.09 19.61
N GLY A 243 9.14 -10.00 20.13
CA GLY A 243 9.15 -8.66 19.52
C GLY A 243 10.14 -8.51 18.36
N GLY A 244 11.25 -9.25 18.39
CA GLY A 244 12.21 -9.32 17.27
C GLY A 244 11.56 -9.77 15.95
N ASN A 245 10.66 -10.77 16.02
CA ASN A 245 9.94 -11.25 14.83
C ASN A 245 8.93 -10.23 14.28
N VAL A 246 8.27 -9.45 15.15
CA VAL A 246 7.30 -8.43 14.71
C VAL A 246 8.03 -7.24 14.08
N ARG A 247 9.14 -6.82 14.67
CA ARG A 247 9.99 -5.75 14.13
C ARG A 247 10.66 -6.16 12.82
N GLN A 248 11.22 -7.37 12.73
CA GLN A 248 11.75 -7.91 11.48
C GLN A 248 10.68 -8.05 10.39
N ALA A 249 9.47 -8.48 10.74
CA ALA A 249 8.37 -8.56 9.79
C ALA A 249 7.93 -7.18 9.28
N ALA A 250 7.87 -6.17 10.16
CA ALA A 250 7.55 -4.80 9.80
C ALA A 250 8.65 -4.15 8.94
N GLU A 251 9.93 -4.34 9.31
CA GLU A 251 11.09 -3.86 8.54
C GLU A 251 11.18 -4.55 7.17
N ALA A 252 10.94 -5.86 7.09
CA ALA A 252 10.90 -6.60 5.82
C ALA A 252 9.77 -6.11 4.91
N ARG A 253 8.55 -5.89 5.45
CA ARG A 253 7.42 -5.34 4.70
C ARG A 253 7.72 -3.93 4.17
N LEU A 254 8.39 -3.09 4.97
CA LEU A 254 8.83 -1.74 4.57
C LEU A 254 9.87 -1.77 3.45
N VAL A 255 10.81 -2.73 3.48
CA VAL A 255 11.81 -2.91 2.42
C VAL A 255 11.15 -3.39 1.12
N GLU A 256 10.20 -4.32 1.22
CA GLU A 256 9.47 -4.85 0.06
C GLU A 256 8.59 -3.78 -0.60
N LEU A 257 7.92 -2.94 0.19
CA LEU A 257 7.13 -1.80 -0.31
C LEU A 257 8.01 -0.75 -1.00
N ARG A 258 9.16 -0.41 -0.41
CA ARG A 258 10.13 0.53 -1.03
C ARG A 258 10.77 -0.01 -2.31
N ALA A 259 10.91 -1.33 -2.42
CA ALA A 259 11.40 -1.97 -3.65
C ALA A 259 10.35 -1.87 -4.76
N ARG A 260 9.06 -2.15 -4.45
CA ARG A 260 7.95 -1.97 -5.39
C ARG A 260 7.78 -0.53 -5.86
N GLU A 261 7.89 0.46 -4.97
CA GLU A 261 7.86 1.88 -5.34
C GLU A 261 8.96 2.24 -6.36
N ARG A 262 10.16 1.66 -6.22
CA ARG A 262 11.28 1.90 -7.15
C ARG A 262 11.04 1.27 -8.52
N ASP A 263 10.52 0.04 -8.55
CA ASP A 263 10.23 -0.66 -9.81
C ASP A 263 9.07 -0.01 -10.57
N GLU A 264 8.03 0.46 -9.87
CA GLU A 264 6.92 1.19 -10.49
C GLU A 264 7.29 2.61 -10.94
N ALA A 265 8.17 3.31 -10.20
CA ALA A 265 8.72 4.60 -10.63
C ALA A 265 9.58 4.47 -11.90
N ALA A 266 10.27 3.34 -12.06
CA ALA A 266 11.01 3.02 -13.28
C ALA A 266 10.05 2.74 -14.46
N SER A 267 8.97 1.99 -14.22
CA SER A 267 7.94 1.70 -15.23
C SER A 267 7.22 2.98 -15.72
N THR A 268 6.86 3.88 -14.80
CA THR A 268 6.16 5.13 -15.13
C THR A 268 7.05 6.19 -15.81
N ARG A 269 8.38 6.11 -15.70
CA ARG A 269 9.31 6.96 -16.47
C ARG A 269 9.60 6.42 -17.88
N ALA A 270 9.33 5.14 -18.13
CA ALA A 270 9.59 4.48 -19.41
C ALA A 270 8.41 4.54 -20.39
N ALA A 271 7.23 5.00 -19.94
CA ALA A 271 5.98 5.07 -20.72
C ALA A 271 5.53 6.51 -20.97
#